data_AF-A0A4P8SFT7-F1
#
_entry.id   AF-A0A4P8SFT7-F1
#
_cell.length_a   1.000
_cell.length_b   1.000
_cell.length_c   1.000
_cell.angle_alpha   90.00
_cell.angle_beta   90.00
_cell.angle_gamma   90.00
#
_symmetry.space_group_name_H-M   'P 1'
#
loop_
_entity.id
_entity.type
_entity.pdbx_description
1 polymer ?
#
loop_
_entity_poly.entity_id
_entity_poly.type
_entity_poly.pdbx_seq_one_letter_code
_entity_poly.pdbx_strand_id
1 'polypeptide(L)' 'MSTETPVVSCPTCQKPVRWDASSPYRPFCSKRCQLIDLGEWADEEKRIPSQGDVNDSDEWSEQDER' A
#
# COMPACT_ATOMS: atom_id res chain seq x y z
N MET A 1 -26.97 -2.75 16.47
CA MET A 1 -25.57 -2.46 16.13
C MET A 1 -25.60 -1.44 15.00
N SER A 2 -25.10 -0.23 15.22
CA SER A 2 -25.09 0.81 14.19
C SER A 2 -24.10 0.41 13.10
N THR A 3 -24.62 0.10 11.91
CA THR A 3 -23.83 -0.21 10.72
C THR A 3 -23.40 1.10 10.06
N GLU A 4 -22.49 1.83 10.70
CA GLU A 4 -21.94 3.05 10.10
C GLU A 4 -20.81 2.67 9.14
N THR A 5 -20.97 3.04 7.86
CA THR A 5 -19.96 2.80 6.84
C THR A 5 -18.77 3.72 7.07
N PRO A 6 -17.54 3.20 7.27
CA PRO A 6 -16.38 4.05 7.53
C PRO A 6 -16.05 4.92 6.31
N VAL A 7 -15.51 6.10 6.56
CA VAL A 7 -14.99 7.01 5.53
C VAL A 7 -13.48 7.11 5.72
N VAL A 8 -12.73 6.88 4.64
CA VAL A 8 -11.27 6.92 4.63
C VAL A 8 -10.75 7.99 3.67
N SER A 9 -9.53 8.44 3.85
CA SER A 9 -8.87 9.37 2.93
C SER A 9 -8.17 8.60 1.80
N CYS A 10 -8.37 9.04 0.55
CA CYS A 10 -7.65 8.49 -0.59
C CYS A 10 -6.12 8.70 -0.42
N PRO A 11 -5.28 7.66 -0.51
CA PRO A 11 -3.84 7.81 -0.29
C PRO A 11 -3.16 8.79 -1.26
N THR A 12 -3.64 8.85 -2.51
CA THR A 12 -3.04 9.66 -3.58
C THR A 12 -3.42 11.14 -3.52
N CYS A 13 -4.69 11.47 -3.22
CA CYS A 13 -5.20 12.85 -3.32
C CYS A 13 -6.04 13.31 -2.12
N GLN A 14 -6.11 12.49 -1.06
CA GLN A 14 -6.71 12.77 0.24
C GLN A 14 -8.22 13.05 0.23
N LYS A 15 -8.90 12.88 -0.91
CA LYS A 15 -10.37 12.95 -0.98
C LYS A 15 -11.03 11.87 -0.10
N PRO A 16 -12.15 12.18 0.58
CA PRO A 16 -12.88 11.20 1.38
C PRO A 16 -13.55 10.14 0.50
N VAL A 17 -13.45 8.88 0.91
CA VAL A 17 -14.00 7.71 0.22
C VAL A 17 -14.84 6.90 1.21
N ARG A 18 -16.12 6.67 0.88
CA ARG A 18 -16.98 5.80 1.69
C ARG A 18 -16.59 4.35 1.48
N TRP A 19 -16.50 3.56 2.56
CA TRP A 19 -16.13 2.15 2.49
C TRP A 19 -17.32 1.23 2.14
N ASP A 20 -18.08 1.55 1.09
CA ASP A 20 -19.22 0.74 0.60
C ASP A 20 -19.17 0.50 -0.92
N ALA A 21 -20.03 -0.41 -1.42
CA ALA A 21 -20.09 -0.87 -2.81
C ALA A 21 -20.10 0.25 -3.87
N SER A 22 -20.55 1.46 -3.54
CA SER A 22 -20.54 2.61 -4.46
C SER A 22 -19.14 3.09 -4.84
N SER A 23 -18.11 2.75 -4.06
CA SER A 23 -16.72 3.14 -4.30
C SER A 23 -15.92 1.93 -4.79
N PRO A 24 -15.92 1.59 -6.10
CA PRO A 24 -15.32 0.35 -6.60
C PRO A 24 -13.79 0.30 -6.47
N TYR A 25 -13.13 1.46 -6.33
CA TYR A 25 -11.67 1.58 -6.27
C TYR A 25 -11.13 1.81 -4.86
N ARG A 26 -11.92 1.56 -3.80
CA ARG A 26 -11.48 1.71 -2.39
C ARG A 26 -10.11 1.04 -2.15
N PRO A 27 -9.16 1.70 -1.46
CA PRO A 27 -9.30 2.97 -0.72
C PRO A 27 -9.17 4.24 -1.57
N PHE A 28 -9.01 4.13 -2.89
CA PHE A 28 -8.84 5.26 -3.79
C PHE A 28 -10.17 5.85 -4.25
N CYS A 29 -10.19 7.17 -4.48
CA CYS A 29 -11.41 7.84 -4.95
C CYS A 29 -11.72 7.58 -6.44
N SER A 30 -10.78 7.03 -7.19
CA SER A 30 -10.92 6.74 -8.63
C SER A 30 -9.86 5.75 -9.12
N LYS A 31 -10.10 5.13 -10.29
CA LYS A 31 -9.11 4.30 -10.99
C LYS A 31 -7.80 5.04 -11.26
N ARG A 32 -7.87 6.35 -11.55
CA ARG A 32 -6.68 7.17 -11.80
C ARG A 32 -5.77 7.22 -10.57
N CYS A 33 -6.32 7.44 -9.38
CA CYS A 33 -5.54 7.48 -8.14
C CYS A 33 -4.89 6.12 -7.83
N GLN A 34 -5.61 5.03 -8.05
CA GLN A 34 -5.06 3.67 -7.91
C GLN A 34 -3.86 3.44 -8.85
N LEU A 35 -3.95 3.89 -10.11
CA LEU A 35 -2.87 3.72 -11.09
C LEU A 35 -1.66 4.62 -10.79
N ILE A 36 -1.89 5.84 -10.26
CA ILE A 36 -0.80 6.71 -9.84
C ILE A 36 -0.03 6.05 -8.69
N ASP A 37 -0.73 5.57 -7.66
CA ASP A 37 -0.10 4.88 -6.53
C ASP A 37 0.73 3.69 -7.02
N LEU A 38 0.17 2.85 -7.90
CA LEU A 38 0.90 1.76 -8.53
C LEU A 38 2.16 2.22 -9.29
N GLY A 39 2.09 3.36 -9.97
CA GLY A 39 3.24 3.98 -10.64
C GLY A 39 4.32 4.42 -9.66
N GLU A 40 3.95 5.12 -8.57
CA GLU A 40 4.90 5.56 -7.54
C GLU A 40 5.63 4.38 -6.88
N TRP A 41 4.98 3.22 -6.75
CA TRP A 41 5.64 1.99 -6.30
C TRP A 41 6.57 1.39 -7.37
N ALA A 42 6.14 1.36 -8.62
CA ALA A 42 6.93 0.84 -9.74
C ALA A 42 8.19 1.69 -10.00
N ASP A 43 8.11 3.00 -9.77
CA ASP A 43 9.21 3.96 -9.93
C ASP A 43 10.07 4.10 -8.66
N GLU A 44 9.89 3.23 -7.65
CA GLU A 44 10.64 3.23 -6.37
C GLU A 44 10.51 4.53 -5.54
N GLU A 45 9.50 5.36 -5.81
CA GLU A 45 9.23 6.59 -5.05
C GLU A 45 8.67 6.27 -3.66
N LYS A 46 7.97 5.14 -3.52
CA LYS A 46 7.53 4.60 -2.22
C LYS A 46 8.57 3.62 -1.70
N ARG A 47 9.24 3.99 -0.60
CA ARG A 47 10.21 3.14 0.10
C ARG A 47 9.99 3.19 1.61
N ILE A 48 10.18 2.04 2.25
CA ILE A 48 10.23 1.96 3.71
C ILE A 48 11.69 2.17 4.12
N PRO A 49 12.01 3.21 4.92
CA PRO A 49 13.38 3.41 5.38
C PRO A 49 13.78 2.28 6.34
N SER A 50 14.98 1.73 6.19
CA SER A 50 15.54 0.79 7.16
C SER A 50 15.97 1.51 8.43
N GLN A 51 15.69 0.91 9.59
CA GLN A 51 16.28 1.34 10.86
C GLN A 51 17.66 0.67 11.01
N GLY A 52 18.69 1.21 10.35
CA GLY A 52 20.09 0.77 10.52
C GLY A 52 20.57 -0.29 9.53
N ASP A 53 21.89 -0.36 9.38
CA ASP A 53 22.67 -1.16 8.41
C ASP A 53 22.49 -2.68 8.58
N VAL A 54 21.32 -3.21 8.22
CA VAL A 54 21.22 -4.60 7.82
C VAL A 54 21.64 -4.69 6.36
N ASN A 55 22.86 -5.15 6.16
CA ASN A 55 23.42 -5.50 4.86
C ASN A 55 22.49 -6.56 4.22
N ASP A 56 21.86 -6.22 3.09
CA ASP A 56 20.91 -7.05 2.32
C ASP A 56 21.51 -8.37 1.82
N SER A 57 22.80 -8.63 2.10
CA SER A 57 23.39 -9.96 1.96
C SER A 57 22.97 -10.88 3.12
N ASP A 58 21.67 -11.08 3.34
CA ASP A 58 21.23 -12.27 4.06
C ASP A 58 21.46 -13.47 3.14
N GLU A 59 22.66 -14.03 3.28
CA GLU A 59 22.89 -15.45 3.52
C GLU A 59 21.58 -16.26 3.55
N TRP A 60 21.14 -16.70 2.37
CA TRP A 60 20.20 -17.80 2.26
C TRP A 60 20.79 -18.94 3.08
N SER A 61 20.18 -19.29 4.21
CA SER A 61 20.67 -20.35 5.08
C SER A 61 20.54 -21.72 4.38
N GLU A 62 21.49 -22.04 3.50
CA GLU A 62 21.75 -23.41 3.02
C GLU A 62 22.44 -24.19 4.16
N GLN A 63 21.70 -24.47 5.23
CA GLN A 63 22.10 -25.43 6.26
C GLN A 63 20.89 -26.31 6.55
N ASP A 64 20.71 -27.38 5.75
CA ASP A 64 20.44 -28.74 6.24
C ASP A 64 20.28 -29.77 5.09
N GLU A 65 21.30 -30.02 4.25
CA GLU A 65 21.36 -31.25 3.45
C GLU A 65 22.82 -31.71 3.21
N ARG A 66 23.44 -32.35 4.22
CA ARG A 66 24.17 -33.65 4.12
C ARG A 66 25.04 -33.96 5.34
#